data_AF-F7T2Z6-F1
#
_entry.id   AF-F7T2Z6-F1
#
_cell.length_a   1.000
_cell.length_b   1.000
_cell.length_c   1.000
_cell.angle_alpha   90.00
_cell.angle_beta   90.00
_cell.angle_gamma   90.00
#
_symmetry.space_group_name_H-M   'P 1'
#
loop_
_entity.id
_entity.type
_entity.pdbx_description
1 polymer ?
#
loop_
_entity_poly.entity_id
_entity_poly.type
_entity_poly.pdbx_seq_one_letter_code
_entity_poly.pdbx_strand_id
1 'polypeptide(L)'
;MLKDRRFQIWLAVFAVIVGWHIALLWPRSAEYPSIGGGGYDLSNFVYTLTLLAFTGLWSLIAVLIGMARRDALAARRANWLAAVGAATFVLAAIAYGGHLR
;
A
#
# COMPACT_ATOMS: atom_id res chain seq x y z
N MET A 1 13.44 -8.49 -23.58
CA MET A 1 13.00 -7.87 -22.30
C MET A 1 11.59 -8.27 -21.83
N LEU A 2 10.94 -9.30 -22.40
CA LEU A 2 9.55 -9.70 -22.09
C LEU A 2 9.39 -10.77 -20.99
N LYS A 3 10.48 -11.18 -20.33
CA LYS A 3 10.52 -12.46 -19.60
C LYS A 3 9.65 -12.50 -18.32
N ASP A 4 9.21 -11.34 -17.80
CA ASP A 4 8.50 -11.23 -16.52
C ASP A 4 7.31 -10.27 -16.50
N ARG A 5 6.57 -10.19 -17.61
CA ARG A 5 5.44 -9.27 -17.76
C ARG A 5 4.41 -9.37 -16.62
N ARG A 6 4.16 -10.58 -16.10
CA ARG A 6 3.24 -10.78 -14.96
C ARG A 6 3.74 -10.11 -13.67
N PHE A 7 5.02 -10.28 -13.34
CA PHE A 7 5.61 -9.64 -12.16
C PHE A 7 5.59 -8.12 -12.29
N GLN A 8 5.92 -7.60 -13.49
CA GLN A 8 5.88 -6.16 -13.77
C GLN A 8 4.46 -5.59 -13.64
N ILE A 9 3.44 -6.31 -14.12
CA ILE A 9 2.04 -5.90 -13.96
C ILE A 9 1.67 -5.86 -12.47
N TRP A 10 2.02 -6.88 -11.69
CA TRP A 10 1.77 -6.89 -10.25
C TRP A 10 2.44 -5.71 -9.54
N LEU A 11 3.72 -5.46 -9.85
CA LEU A 11 4.44 -4.33 -9.29
C LEU A 11 3.85 -2.98 -9.70
N ALA A 12 3.42 -2.84 -10.96
CA ALA A 12 2.79 -1.62 -11.45
C ALA A 12 1.45 -1.36 -10.77
N VAL A 13 0.60 -2.38 -10.62
CA VAL A 13 -0.68 -2.28 -9.88
C VAL A 13 -0.43 -1.83 -8.45
N PHE A 14 0.54 -2.45 -7.78
CA PHE A 14 0.93 -2.06 -6.43
C PHE A 14 1.37 -0.59 -6.37
N ALA A 15 2.27 -0.18 -7.27
CA ALA A 15 2.80 1.17 -7.31
C ALA A 15 1.70 2.22 -7.56
N VAL A 16 0.74 1.93 -8.44
CA VAL A 16 -0.40 2.83 -8.71
C VAL A 16 -1.26 2.99 -7.47
N ILE A 17 -1.65 1.89 -6.81
CA ILE A 17 -2.55 1.94 -5.65
C ILE A 17 -1.89 2.63 -4.45
N VAL A 18 -0.62 2.28 -4.18
CA VAL A 18 0.17 2.89 -3.10
C VAL A 18 0.45 4.36 -3.40
N GLY A 19 0.90 4.67 -4.62
CA GLY A 19 1.19 6.05 -5.03
C GLY A 19 -0.04 6.94 -4.94
N TRP A 20 -1.22 6.42 -5.32
CA TRP A 20 -2.49 7.12 -5.15
C TRP A 20 -2.79 7.43 -3.67
N HIS A 21 -2.64 6.45 -2.77
CA HIS A 21 -2.84 6.67 -1.34
C HIS A 21 -1.85 7.68 -0.75
N ILE A 22 -0.57 7.58 -1.13
CA ILE A 22 0.45 8.53 -0.69
C ILE A 22 0.10 9.95 -1.18
N ALA A 23 -0.40 10.11 -2.41
CA ALA A 23 -0.82 11.40 -2.93
C ALA A 23 -2.05 11.98 -2.20
N LEU A 24 -2.95 11.11 -1.73
CA LEU A 24 -4.10 11.51 -0.90
C LEU A 24 -3.69 11.91 0.52
N LEU A 25 -2.69 11.21 1.08
CA LEU A 25 -2.14 11.49 2.42
C LEU A 25 -1.08 12.59 2.43
N TRP A 26 -0.68 13.09 1.25
CA TRP A 26 0.27 14.17 1.15
C TRP A 26 -0.36 15.44 1.74
N PRO A 27 0.36 16.17 2.61
CA PRO A 27 -0.21 17.35 3.25
C PRO A 27 -0.71 18.34 2.19
N ARG A 28 -2.03 18.52 2.15
CA ARG A 28 -2.66 19.63 1.43
C ARG A 28 -2.85 20.76 2.41
N SER A 29 -2.58 21.98 1.97
CA SER A 29 -2.92 23.20 2.68
C SER A 29 -4.38 23.15 3.13
N ALA A 30 -4.63 23.43 4.42
CA ALA A 30 -5.93 23.30 5.07
C ALA A 30 -7.08 23.79 4.18
N GLU A 31 -7.87 22.86 3.65
CA GLU A 31 -9.09 23.17 2.92
C GLU A 31 -10.09 23.71 3.96
N TYR A 32 -10.17 25.05 3.99
CA TYR A 32 -11.19 25.92 4.57
C TYR A 32 -11.88 25.48 5.89
N PRO A 33 -11.93 26.34 6.92
CA PRO A 33 -12.72 26.04 8.11
C PRO A 33 -14.17 25.79 7.71
N SER A 34 -14.76 24.69 8.20
CA SER A 34 -16.14 24.32 7.90
C SER A 34 -17.09 25.48 8.24
N ILE A 35 -17.65 26.14 7.22
CA ILE A 35 -18.71 27.13 7.41
C ILE A 35 -19.98 26.33 7.76
N GLY A 36 -20.22 26.08 9.05
CA GLY A 36 -21.43 25.37 9.52
C GLY A 36 -21.25 24.42 10.70
N GLY A 37 -20.03 24.15 11.14
CA GLY A 37 -19.75 23.41 12.37
C GLY A 37 -19.57 21.89 12.17
N GLY A 38 -18.42 21.40 12.63
CA GLY A 38 -18.29 20.05 13.18
C GLY A 38 -18.05 18.89 12.20
N GLY A 39 -17.70 19.14 10.94
CA GLY A 39 -17.28 18.07 10.03
C GLY A 39 -15.91 17.51 10.44
N TYR A 40 -15.88 16.39 11.17
CA TYR A 40 -14.64 15.64 11.37
C TYR A 40 -14.15 15.11 10.03
N ASP A 41 -13.01 15.60 9.58
CA ASP A 41 -12.36 15.04 8.40
C ASP A 41 -11.69 13.71 8.77
N LEU A 42 -12.41 12.61 8.50
CA LEU A 42 -11.92 11.24 8.69
C LEU A 42 -11.04 10.75 7.53
N SER A 43 -10.77 11.58 6.52
CA SER A 43 -10.04 11.16 5.30
C SER A 43 -8.67 10.57 5.64
N ASN A 44 -7.89 11.26 6.50
CA ASN A 44 -6.58 10.80 6.94
C ASN A 44 -6.65 9.44 7.65
N PHE A 45 -7.64 9.24 8.53
CA PHE A 45 -7.86 7.96 9.20
C PHE A 45 -8.17 6.86 8.17
N VAL A 46 -9.14 7.10 7.29
CA VAL A 46 -9.59 6.13 6.29
C VAL A 46 -8.47 5.77 5.34
N TYR A 47 -7.78 6.75 4.75
CA TYR A 47 -6.70 6.51 3.80
C TYR A 47 -5.49 5.82 4.42
N THR A 48 -5.17 6.13 5.68
CA THR A 48 -4.11 5.43 6.41
C THR A 48 -4.51 3.96 6.64
N LEU A 49 -5.73 3.73 7.12
CA LEU A 49 -6.23 2.38 7.38
C LEU A 49 -6.28 1.53 6.10
N THR A 50 -6.78 2.08 4.99
CA THR A 50 -6.85 1.35 3.71
C THR A 50 -5.47 1.11 3.13
N LEU A 51 -4.52 2.04 3.27
CA LEU A 51 -3.13 1.84 2.84
C LEU A 51 -2.47 0.68 3.62
N LEU A 52 -2.63 0.65 4.94
CA LEU A 52 -2.09 -0.42 5.78
C LEU A 52 -2.77 -1.77 5.49
N ALA A 53 -4.10 -1.79 5.39
CA ALA A 53 -4.83 -3.01 5.05
C ALA A 53 -4.40 -3.55 3.67
N PHE A 54 -4.30 -2.68 2.67
CA PHE A 54 -3.88 -3.08 1.32
C PHE A 54 -2.45 -3.62 1.32
N THR A 55 -1.49 -2.91 1.88
CA THR A 55 -0.07 -3.33 1.88
C THR A 55 0.15 -4.58 2.73
N GLY A 56 -0.57 -4.73 3.84
CA GLY A 56 -0.56 -5.94 4.65
C GLY A 56 -1.12 -7.16 3.91
N LEU A 57 -2.32 -7.03 3.33
CA LEU A 57 -2.96 -8.11 2.55
C LEU A 57 -2.14 -8.46 1.30
N TRP A 58 -1.62 -7.46 0.59
CA TRP A 58 -0.75 -7.65 -0.57
C TRP A 58 0.46 -8.51 -0.21
N SER A 59 1.12 -8.18 0.89
CA SER A 59 2.30 -8.91 1.37
C SER A 59 1.94 -10.35 1.73
N LEU A 60 0.85 -10.55 2.48
CA LEU A 60 0.38 -11.88 2.87
C LEU A 60 0.06 -12.75 1.65
N ILE A 61 -0.70 -12.21 0.69
CA ILE A 61 -1.05 -12.91 -0.55
C ILE A 61 0.22 -13.24 -1.35
N ALA A 62 1.17 -12.32 -1.46
CA ALA A 62 2.42 -12.55 -2.18
C ALA A 62 3.27 -13.66 -1.53
N VAL A 63 3.32 -13.73 -0.19
CA VAL A 63 3.97 -14.85 0.53
C VAL A 63 3.26 -16.17 0.24
N LEU A 64 1.93 -16.21 0.36
CA LEU A 64 1.14 -17.42 0.12
C LEU A 64 1.33 -17.94 -1.32
N ILE A 65 1.36 -17.03 -2.30
CA ILE A 65 1.67 -17.38 -3.69
C ILE A 65 3.09 -17.93 -3.78
N GLY A 66 4.07 -17.31 -3.14
CA GLY A 66 5.45 -17.78 -3.12
C GLY A 66 5.59 -19.20 -2.59
N MET A 67 4.91 -19.50 -1.48
CA MET A 67 4.86 -20.84 -0.87
C MET A 67 4.17 -21.89 -1.76
N ALA A 68 3.16 -21.48 -2.52
CA ALA A 68 2.41 -22.38 -3.40
C ALA A 68 3.15 -22.72 -4.71
N ARG A 69 4.25 -22.01 -5.07
CA ARG A 69 4.97 -22.25 -6.32
C ARG A 69 6.06 -23.31 -6.17
N ARG A 70 6.08 -24.26 -7.11
CA ARG A 70 7.14 -25.26 -7.25
C ARG A 70 8.40 -24.74 -7.96
N ASP A 71 8.26 -23.69 -8.77
CA ASP A 71 9.38 -23.05 -9.45
C ASP A 71 10.08 -22.05 -8.51
N ALA A 72 11.36 -22.28 -8.23
CA ALA A 72 12.16 -21.48 -7.30
C ALA A 72 12.33 -20.02 -7.74
N LEU A 73 12.47 -19.74 -9.04
CA LEU A 73 12.58 -18.37 -9.55
C LEU A 73 11.25 -17.63 -9.42
N ALA A 74 10.16 -18.33 -9.72
CA ALA A 74 8.82 -17.78 -9.59
C ALA A 74 8.44 -17.54 -8.12
N ALA A 75 8.81 -18.44 -7.21
CA ALA A 75 8.65 -18.29 -5.77
C ALA A 75 9.47 -17.10 -5.24
N ARG A 76 10.75 -16.99 -5.65
CA ARG A 76 11.62 -15.88 -5.26
C ARG A 76 11.06 -14.51 -5.68
N ARG A 77 10.44 -14.42 -6.85
CA ARG A 77 9.79 -13.19 -7.32
C ARG A 77 8.54 -12.83 -6.52
N ALA A 78 7.72 -13.82 -6.14
CA ALA A 78 6.58 -13.60 -5.27
C ALA A 78 7.05 -13.11 -3.88
N ASN A 79 8.13 -13.70 -3.34
CA ASN A 79 8.73 -13.25 -2.09
C ASN A 79 9.31 -11.82 -2.19
N TRP A 80 9.87 -11.43 -3.36
CA TRP A 80 10.27 -10.06 -3.60
C TRP A 80 9.09 -9.08 -3.59
N LEU A 81 7.96 -9.44 -4.20
CA LEU A 81 6.72 -8.63 -4.11
C LEU A 81 6.22 -8.52 -2.67
N ALA A 82 6.31 -9.60 -1.90
CA ALA A 82 5.97 -9.60 -0.48
C ALA A 82 6.88 -8.66 0.32
N ALA A 83 8.20 -8.71 0.08
CA ALA A 83 9.16 -7.83 0.74
C ALA A 83 8.90 -6.35 0.44
N VAL A 84 8.60 -6.02 -0.82
CA VAL A 84 8.21 -4.65 -1.22
C VAL A 84 6.93 -4.22 -0.50
N GLY A 85 5.90 -5.08 -0.47
CA GLY A 85 4.67 -4.80 0.26
C GLY A 85 4.89 -4.56 1.76
N ALA A 86 5.70 -5.40 2.39
CA ALA A 86 5.97 -5.34 3.82
C ALA A 86 6.80 -4.10 4.19
N ALA A 87 7.80 -3.75 3.37
CA ALA A 87 8.56 -2.53 3.54
C ALA A 87 7.65 -1.30 3.44
N THR A 88 6.77 -1.24 2.43
CA THR A 88 5.79 -0.16 2.30
C THR A 88 4.84 -0.10 3.49
N PHE A 89 4.35 -1.24 3.99
CA PHE A 89 3.49 -1.29 5.18
C PHE A 89 4.20 -0.66 6.39
N VAL A 90 5.44 -1.06 6.66
CA VAL A 90 6.23 -0.53 7.78
C VAL A 90 6.46 0.98 7.63
N LEU A 91 6.86 1.43 6.44
CA LEU A 91 7.07 2.85 6.17
C LEU A 91 5.77 3.66 6.32
N ALA A 92 4.65 3.15 5.81
CA ALA A 92 3.35 3.78 5.94
C ALA A 92 2.88 3.84 7.40
N ALA A 93 3.11 2.79 8.19
CA ALA A 93 2.76 2.77 9.61
C ALA A 93 3.56 3.81 10.41
N ILE A 94 4.85 3.98 10.09
CA ILE A 94 5.70 4.99 10.70
C ILE A 94 5.27 6.40 10.27
N ALA A 95 5.04 6.62 8.98
CA ALA A 95 4.75 7.94 8.43
C ALA A 95 3.34 8.45 8.77
N TYR A 96 2.34 7.57 8.74
CA TYR A 96 0.93 7.94 8.80
C TYR A 96 0.18 7.32 9.99
N GLY A 97 0.79 6.43 10.77
CA GLY A 97 0.12 5.76 11.89
C GLY A 97 -0.41 6.70 12.98
N GLY A 98 0.08 7.95 13.01
CA GLY A 98 -0.50 9.01 13.85
C GLY A 98 -1.97 9.32 13.53
N HIS A 99 -2.43 9.09 12.31
CA HIS A 99 -3.82 9.31 11.89
C HIS A 99 -4.80 8.26 12.44
N LEU A 100 -4.32 7.20 13.11
CA LEU A 100 -5.14 6.11 13.66
C LEU A 100 -5.48 6.30 15.15
N ARG A 101 -5.15 7.47 15.72
CA ARG A 101 -5.32 7.78 17.14
C ARG A 101 -6.35 8.87 17.35
#